data_AF-A0A562K9G3-F1
#
_entry.id   AF-A0A562K9G3-F1
#
_cell.length_a   1.000
_cell.length_b   1.000
_cell.length_c   1.000
_cell.angle_alpha   90.00
_cell.angle_beta   90.00
_cell.angle_gamma   90.00
#
_symmetry.space_group_name_H-M   'P 1'
#
loop_
_entity.id
_entity.type
_entity.pdbx_description
1 polymer ?
#
loop_
_entity_poly.entity_id
_entity_poly.type
_entity_poly.pdbx_seq_one_letter_code
_entity_poly.pdbx_strand_id
1 'polypeptide(L)'
;MRRKEALDDPHIAATAWARFRRIMAWMALGGALCVILALAFLRLWAGPMPIHMVIATIIGVWLTFMLGTGLMALVFLSSGTGHDEQVMDRMKDEFPLDH
;
A
#
# COMPACT_ATOMS: atom_id res chain seq x y z
N MET A 1 -8.46 -30.32 1.89
CA MET A 1 -7.69 -30.43 0.64
C MET A 1 -7.45 -29.02 0.08
N ARG A 2 -6.17 -28.66 -0.10
CA ARG A 2 -5.58 -27.60 -0.96
C ARG A 2 -6.11 -26.14 -0.88
N ARG A 3 -5.73 -25.44 0.20
CA ARG A 3 -5.74 -23.95 0.26
C ARG A 3 -4.78 -23.29 -0.76
N LYS A 4 -3.77 -24.03 -1.24
CA LYS A 4 -2.86 -23.59 -2.31
C LYS A 4 -3.57 -23.39 -3.66
N GLU A 5 -4.68 -24.08 -3.93
CA GLU A 5 -5.41 -23.97 -5.20
C GLU A 5 -6.22 -22.66 -5.34
N ALA A 6 -6.56 -21.99 -4.24
CA ALA A 6 -7.33 -20.75 -4.28
C ALA A 6 -6.52 -19.53 -4.76
N LEU A 7 -5.18 -19.60 -4.73
CA LEU A 7 -4.28 -18.58 -5.26
C LEU A 7 -3.82 -18.86 -6.70
N ASP A 8 -4.02 -20.09 -7.19
CA ASP A 8 -3.74 -20.50 -8.58
C ASP A 8 -4.93 -20.24 -9.52
N ASP A 9 -6.10 -19.86 -8.98
CA ASP A 9 -7.26 -19.49 -9.78
C ASP A 9 -7.14 -18.00 -10.20
N PRO A 10 -6.81 -17.71 -11.49
CA PRO A 10 -6.58 -16.34 -11.96
C PRO A 10 -7.78 -15.43 -11.75
N HIS A 11 -8.99 -15.99 -11.62
CA HIS A 11 -10.20 -15.23 -11.36
C HIS A 11 -10.29 -14.72 -9.91
N ILE A 12 -9.84 -15.50 -8.93
CA ILE A 12 -9.84 -15.12 -7.51
C ILE A 12 -8.68 -14.16 -7.22
N ALA A 13 -7.49 -14.41 -7.77
CA ALA A 13 -6.35 -13.52 -7.64
C ALA A 13 -6.59 -12.13 -8.28
N ALA A 14 -7.28 -12.07 -9.43
CA ALA A 14 -7.60 -10.82 -10.11
C ALA A 14 -8.54 -9.93 -9.29
N THR A 15 -9.54 -10.51 -8.62
CA THR A 15 -10.50 -9.75 -7.80
C THR A 15 -9.88 -9.21 -6.51
N ALA A 16 -8.99 -9.98 -5.87
CA ALA A 16 -8.21 -9.52 -4.72
C ALA A 16 -7.24 -8.39 -5.11
N TRP A 17 -6.54 -8.53 -6.24
CA TRP A 17 -5.61 -7.52 -6.76
C TRP A 17 -6.31 -6.22 -7.17
N ALA A 18 -7.53 -6.30 -7.71
CA ALA A 18 -8.32 -5.12 -8.05
C ALA A 18 -8.69 -4.29 -6.82
N ARG A 19 -9.06 -4.94 -5.70
CA ARG A 19 -9.37 -4.26 -4.43
C ARG A 19 -8.13 -3.58 -3.84
N PHE A 20 -7.00 -4.28 -3.85
CA PHE A 20 -5.73 -3.73 -3.39
C PHE A 20 -5.30 -2.50 -4.20
N ARG A 21 -5.34 -2.59 -5.54
CA ARG A 21 -5.04 -1.45 -6.42
C ARG A 21 -6.00 -0.28 -6.21
N ARG A 22 -7.28 -0.53 -5.93
CA ARG A 22 -8.25 0.53 -5.64
C ARG A 22 -7.90 1.28 -4.35
N ILE A 23 -7.52 0.59 -3.29
CA ILE A 23 -7.09 1.20 -2.02
C ILE A 23 -5.81 2.01 -2.24
N MET A 24 -4.82 1.42 -2.93
CA MET A 24 -3.57 2.11 -3.27
C MET A 24 -3.80 3.35 -4.16
N ALA A 25 -4.75 3.27 -5.10
CA ALA A 25 -5.12 4.40 -5.95
C ALA A 25 -5.78 5.54 -5.16
N TRP A 26 -6.63 5.23 -4.18
CA TRP A 26 -7.18 6.24 -3.28
C TRP A 26 -6.11 6.91 -2.39
N MET A 27 -5.16 6.12 -1.88
CA MET A 27 -4.01 6.66 -1.14
C MET A 27 -3.12 7.55 -2.03
N ALA A 28 -2.89 7.14 -3.28
CA ALA A 28 -2.16 7.95 -4.26
C ALA A 28 -2.90 9.25 -4.61
N LEU A 29 -4.22 9.21 -4.77
CA LEU A 29 -5.05 10.41 -4.99
C LEU A 29 -5.00 11.38 -3.81
N GLY A 30 -5.07 10.86 -2.58
CA GLY A 30 -4.93 11.67 -1.37
C GLY A 30 -3.54 12.33 -1.29
N GLY A 31 -2.48 11.58 -1.60
CA GLY A 31 -1.12 12.10 -1.71
C GLY A 31 -0.99 13.18 -2.78
N ALA A 32 -1.57 12.95 -3.95
CA ALA A 32 -1.59 13.90 -5.05
C ALA A 32 -2.24 15.22 -4.64
N LEU A 33 -3.39 15.14 -3.99
CA LEU A 33 -4.11 16.31 -3.48
C LEU A 33 -3.26 17.07 -2.46
N CYS A 34 -2.58 16.35 -1.55
CA CYS A 34 -1.72 16.96 -0.55
C CYS A 34 -0.53 17.71 -1.18
N VAL A 35 0.09 17.13 -2.22
CA VAL A 35 1.17 17.78 -2.99
C VAL A 35 0.66 19.02 -3.72
N ILE A 36 -0.50 18.94 -4.37
CA ILE A 36 -1.12 20.08 -5.07
C ILE A 36 -1.39 21.22 -4.09
N LEU A 37 -1.94 20.92 -2.90
CA LEU A 37 -2.20 21.90 -1.86
C LEU A 37 -0.92 22.55 -1.34
N ALA A 38 0.14 21.76 -1.09
CA ALA A 38 1.44 22.27 -0.65
C ALA A 38 2.05 23.24 -1.68
N LEU A 39 1.96 22.91 -2.98
CA LEU A 39 2.46 23.77 -4.05
C LEU A 39 1.61 25.03 -4.24
N ALA A 40 0.30 24.92 -4.12
CA ALA A 40 -0.60 26.08 -4.16
C ALA A 40 -0.26 27.04 -3.01
N PHE A 41 -0.07 26.52 -1.80
CA PHE A 41 0.37 27.30 -0.64
C PHE A 41 1.74 27.96 -0.88
N LEU A 42 2.72 27.19 -1.37
CA LEU A 42 4.06 27.70 -1.65
C LEU A 42 4.04 28.78 -2.74
N ARG A 43 3.20 28.65 -3.77
CA ARG A 43 3.05 29.66 -4.82
C ARG A 43 2.42 30.96 -4.30
N LEU A 44 1.49 30.87 -3.35
CA LEU A 44 0.88 32.05 -2.72
C LEU A 44 1.87 32.80 -1.83
N TRP A 45 2.77 32.08 -1.15
CA TRP A 45 3.71 32.68 -0.18
C TRP A 45 5.07 33.07 -0.78
N ALA A 46 5.64 32.25 -1.67
CA ALA A 46 7.00 32.44 -2.20
C ALA A 46 7.05 33.28 -3.50
N GLY A 47 5.90 33.59 -4.10
CA GLY A 47 5.83 34.33 -5.37
C GLY A 47 6.14 33.47 -6.61
N PRO A 48 6.42 34.09 -7.77
CA PRO A 48 6.63 33.37 -9.02
C PRO A 48 7.92 32.53 -8.97
N MET A 49 7.75 31.22 -8.79
CA MET A 49 8.86 30.27 -8.77
C MET A 49 9.28 29.82 -10.19
N PRO A 50 10.58 29.59 -10.43
CA PRO A 50 11.08 28.95 -11.63
C PRO A 50 10.45 27.58 -11.83
N ILE A 51 10.12 27.21 -13.07
CA ILE A 51 9.44 25.94 -13.36
C ILE A 51 10.23 24.70 -12.91
N HIS A 52 11.57 24.78 -12.94
CA HIS A 52 12.46 23.72 -12.46
C HIS A 52 12.27 23.42 -10.97
N MET A 53 12.09 24.46 -10.15
CA MET A 53 11.81 24.32 -8.72
C MET A 53 10.47 23.62 -8.50
N VAL A 54 9.43 24.04 -9.22
CA VAL A 54 8.10 23.44 -9.12
C VAL A 54 8.14 21.96 -9.46
N ILE A 55 8.77 21.59 -10.58
CA ILE A 55 8.90 20.19 -11.01
C ILE A 55 9.72 19.39 -10.01
N ALA A 56 10.86 19.93 -9.53
CA ALA A 56 11.70 19.25 -8.55
C ALA A 56 10.97 19.01 -7.22
N THR A 57 10.18 19.97 -6.74
CA THR A 57 9.37 19.82 -5.53
C THR A 57 8.24 18.80 -5.73
N ILE A 58 7.54 18.85 -6.87
CA ILE A 58 6.51 17.84 -7.20
C ILE A 58 7.13 16.44 -7.14
N ILE A 59 8.21 16.23 -7.90
CA ILE A 59 8.85 14.91 -8.00
C ILE A 59 9.38 14.48 -6.63
N GLY A 60 10.12 15.34 -5.93
CA GLY A 60 10.72 15.01 -4.64
C GLY A 60 9.68 14.66 -3.57
N VAL A 61 8.66 15.51 -3.39
CA VAL A 61 7.61 15.29 -2.38
C VAL A 61 6.74 14.09 -2.75
N TRP A 62 6.36 13.96 -4.02
CA TRP A 62 5.54 12.84 -4.47
C TRP A 62 6.24 11.50 -4.28
N LEU A 63 7.50 11.41 -4.70
CA LEU A 63 8.26 10.16 -4.69
C LEU A 63 8.53 9.71 -3.25
N THR A 64 8.91 10.62 -2.36
CA THR A 64 9.08 10.32 -0.92
C THR A 64 7.76 9.95 -0.24
N PHE A 65 6.66 10.63 -0.53
CA PHE A 65 5.34 10.31 0.03
C PHE A 65 4.84 8.93 -0.44
N MET A 66 4.94 8.64 -1.74
CA MET A 66 4.60 7.32 -2.29
C MET A 66 5.50 6.22 -1.73
N LEU A 67 6.79 6.50 -1.54
CA LEU A 67 7.69 5.55 -0.89
C LEU A 67 7.24 5.28 0.55
N GLY A 68 6.99 6.31 1.37
CA GLY A 68 6.56 6.16 2.76
C GLY A 68 5.23 5.41 2.91
N THR A 69 4.23 5.80 2.12
CA THR A 69 2.91 5.13 2.13
C THR A 69 2.97 3.70 1.57
N GLY A 70 3.77 3.46 0.53
CA GLY A 70 4.01 2.14 -0.02
C GLY A 70 4.71 1.20 0.97
N LEU A 71 5.71 1.70 1.70
CA LEU A 71 6.36 0.97 2.78
C LEU A 71 5.37 0.62 3.89
N MET A 72 4.52 1.56 4.31
CA MET A 72 3.48 1.30 5.31
C MET A 72 2.51 0.21 4.83
N ALA A 73 2.05 0.27 3.59
CA ALA A 73 1.18 -0.74 2.99
C ALA A 73 1.85 -2.12 2.92
N LEU A 74 3.15 -2.18 2.58
CA LEU A 74 3.93 -3.42 2.58
C LEU A 74 4.08 -4.01 3.99
N VAL A 75 4.26 -3.19 5.02
CA VAL A 75 4.32 -3.65 6.42
C VAL A 75 2.99 -4.24 6.88
N PHE A 76 1.87 -3.60 6.53
CA PHE A 76 0.53 -4.15 6.80
C PHE A 76 0.30 -5.48 6.09
N LEU A 77 0.75 -5.59 4.83
CA LEU A 77 0.69 -6.85 4.11
C LEU A 77 1.61 -7.90 4.73
N SER A 78 2.83 -7.54 5.13
CA SER A 78 3.80 -8.44 5.78
C SER A 78 3.25 -9.05 7.08
N SER A 79 2.63 -8.23 7.93
CA SER A 79 1.99 -8.70 9.17
C SER A 79 0.71 -9.52 8.92
N GLY A 80 -0.10 -9.17 7.92
CA GLY A 80 -1.33 -9.88 7.58
C GLY A 80 -1.18 -11.15 6.73
N THR A 81 -0.02 -11.38 6.09
CA THR A 81 0.19 -12.48 5.11
C THR A 81 0.65 -13.82 5.72
N GLY A 82 0.65 -13.94 7.05
CA GLY A 82 0.67 -15.26 7.69
C GLY A 82 2.04 -15.78 8.05
N HIS A 83 2.80 -15.02 8.84
CA HIS A 83 3.72 -15.68 9.78
C HIS A 83 2.95 -16.25 10.98
N ASP A 84 2.00 -15.48 11.53
CA ASP A 84 1.32 -15.86 12.78
C ASP A 84 0.12 -16.80 12.59
N GLU A 85 -0.60 -16.73 11.45
CA GLU A 85 -1.71 -17.67 11.21
C GLU A 85 -1.23 -19.11 10.86
N GLN A 86 -0.04 -19.26 10.28
CA GLN A 86 0.51 -20.59 9.94
C GLN A 86 0.98 -21.37 11.18
N VAL A 87 1.34 -20.68 12.26
CA VAL A 87 1.75 -21.32 13.52
C VAL A 87 0.54 -21.91 14.25
N MET A 88 -0.61 -21.23 14.22
CA MET A 88 -1.84 -21.72 14.86
C MET A 88 -2.45 -22.94 14.17
N ASP A 89 -2.36 -23.03 12.83
CA ASP A 89 -2.85 -24.21 12.08
C ASP A 89 -1.94 -25.43 12.32
N ARG A 90 -0.61 -25.23 12.34
CA ARG A 90 0.36 -26.32 12.61
C ARG A 90 0.28 -26.86 14.04
N MET A 91 0.09 -26.00 15.04
CA MET A 91 -0.03 -26.44 16.45
C MET A 91 -1.33 -27.22 16.71
N LYS A 92 -2.40 -26.93 15.96
CA LYS A 92 -3.69 -27.63 16.06
C LYS A 92 -3.68 -29.01 15.39
N ASP A 93 -2.86 -29.19 14.36
CA ASP A 93 -2.62 -30.49 13.72
C ASP A 93 -1.66 -31.38 14.53
N GLU A 94 -0.73 -30.79 15.31
CA GLU A 94 0.29 -31.52 16.08
C GLU A 94 -0.19 -31.95 17.48
N PHE A 95 -1.17 -31.26 18.07
CA PHE A 95 -1.84 -31.66 19.31
C PHE A 95 -3.33 -31.89 19.07
N PRO A 96 -3.76 -33.08 18.64
CA PRO A 96 -5.16 -33.46 18.70
C PRO A 96 -5.54 -33.65 20.18
N LEU A 97 -6.11 -32.61 20.78
CA LEU A 97 -6.69 -32.67 22.11
C LEU A 97 -7.95 -33.54 22.05
N ASP A 98 -7.77 -34.83 22.30
CA ASP A 98 -8.80 -35.79 22.64
C ASP A 98 -9.37 -35.44 24.02
N HIS A 99 -10.69 -35.28 24.07
CA HIS A 99 -11.47 -35.19 25.30
C HIS A 99 -12.54 -36.29 25.27
#